data_AF-A0A7X4HE84-F1
#
_entry.id   AF-A0A7X4HE84-F1
#
_cell.length_a   1.000
_cell.length_b   1.000
_cell.length_c   1.000
_cell.angle_alpha   90.00
_cell.angle_beta   90.00
_cell.angle_gamma   90.00
#
_symmetry.space_group_name_H-M   'P 1'
#
loop_
_entity.id
_entity.type
_entity.pdbx_description
1 polymer ?
#
loop_
_entity_poly.entity_id
_entity_poly.type
_entity_poly.pdbx_seq_one_letter_code
_entity_poly.pdbx_strand_id
1 'polypeptide(L)'
;MPLAIVALLGLGVGAAAAFYAVNQVGMAPRQVGPYVERRASGHNNIVEGLGRKLAATLAGLDGGAASAPPLPAWSAGAQAAGTQVAPSGNAVPVSNPGALVQAMAQARAGDVITLQPGTYSFSGVNFIAASAAGSKERPITVRAERPGTVHIEFKLSEGFLVSGPYWAFENLAIRGACTDTAQCQHAFHIAGRANGFVARNNTISDFNAHFKINAHGGSAPDDGVIEGNTLSNTAARKTSEPVTPIDLVAGSRWAIRGNLISDFIKQGGDGISYGAYAKGAGSANLFERNVVLCEHNLRGYSGQRVGLSLGGGGTGLPYCRDQRCITEQDGGVIQSNLIASCSDEGIYLNRAATSKVLHNTLIDTAGVMVRYPESSAQVEGNIIDGRVRADRGGIIHAGDNLETGLTRLFMGSHPQRALFRDALGLDLAWAGEAPRRVSAAEPAAAPADLCGKSRPAQPAYGAVENFAACLKR
;
A
#
# COMPACT_ATOMS: atom_id res chain seq x y z
N MET A 1 13.39 53.05 17.38
CA MET A 1 12.45 52.00 16.94
C MET A 1 11.71 51.48 18.17
N PRO A 2 10.37 51.46 18.20
CA PRO A 2 9.64 50.90 19.33
C PRO A 2 9.97 49.40 19.48
N LEU A 3 10.14 48.95 20.72
CA LEU A 3 10.53 47.57 21.09
C LEU A 3 9.66 46.50 20.41
N ALA A 4 8.39 46.82 20.14
CA ALA A 4 7.45 45.97 19.42
C ALA A 4 7.89 45.67 17.97
N ILE A 5 8.48 46.63 17.26
CA ILE A 5 8.99 46.42 15.88
C ILE A 5 10.27 45.59 15.92
N VAL A 6 11.12 45.75 16.93
CA VAL A 6 12.31 44.90 17.11
C VAL A 6 11.93 43.46 17.48
N ALA A 7 10.89 43.27 18.31
CA ALA A 7 10.35 41.95 18.63
C ALA A 7 9.65 41.29 17.44
N LEU A 8 8.89 42.05 16.64
CA LEU A 8 8.27 41.58 15.38
C LEU A 8 9.32 41.23 14.32
N LEU A 9 10.38 42.02 14.19
CA LEU A 9 11.51 41.73 13.30
C LEU A 9 12.32 40.54 13.81
N GLY A 10 12.51 40.39 15.12
CA GLY A 10 13.18 39.23 15.73
C GLY A 10 12.39 37.93 15.53
N LEU A 11 11.07 37.97 15.70
CA LEU A 11 10.15 36.87 15.37
C LEU A 11 10.12 36.59 13.86
N GLY A 12 10.14 37.63 13.03
CA GLY A 12 10.17 37.52 11.56
C GLY A 12 11.47 36.90 11.03
N VAL A 13 12.63 37.30 11.57
CA VAL A 13 13.93 36.73 11.23
C VAL A 13 14.06 35.30 11.76
N GLY A 14 13.57 35.03 12.98
CA GLY A 14 13.52 33.68 13.54
C GLY A 14 12.61 32.73 12.74
N ALA A 15 11.43 33.21 12.33
CA ALA A 15 10.53 32.46 11.47
C ALA A 15 11.15 32.23 10.08
N ALA A 16 11.75 33.26 9.47
CA ALA A 16 12.43 33.13 8.18
C ALA A 16 13.61 32.13 8.23
N ALA A 17 14.42 32.17 9.29
CA ALA A 17 15.51 31.22 9.49
C ALA A 17 14.99 29.79 9.74
N ALA A 18 13.89 29.63 10.49
CA ALA A 18 13.23 28.34 10.68
C ALA A 18 12.64 27.80 9.37
N PHE A 19 11.97 28.64 8.57
CA PHE A 19 11.47 28.27 7.24
C PHE A 19 12.61 27.90 6.29
N TYR A 20 13.71 28.64 6.31
CA TYR A 20 14.91 28.34 5.54
C TYR A 20 15.52 26.99 5.95
N ALA A 21 15.67 26.75 7.25
CA ALA A 21 16.19 25.48 7.78
C ALA A 21 15.25 24.30 7.43
N VAL A 22 13.94 24.49 7.55
CA VAL A 22 12.92 23.51 7.16
C VAL A 22 12.98 23.23 5.66
N ASN A 23 13.21 24.24 4.82
CA ASN A 23 13.33 24.05 3.38
C ASN A 23 14.65 23.34 3.00
N GLN A 24 15.74 23.60 3.75
CA GLN A 24 17.04 22.95 3.57
C GLN A 24 17.05 21.48 4.00
N VAL A 25 16.49 21.17 5.17
CA VAL A 25 16.23 19.79 5.60
C VAL A 25 15.21 19.15 4.64
N GLY A 26 14.25 19.97 4.23
CA GLY A 26 13.14 19.64 3.39
C GLY A 26 12.43 18.41 3.92
N MET A 27 11.87 18.42 5.12
CA MET A 27 10.90 17.41 5.57
C MET A 27 9.51 18.03 5.52
N ALA A 28 8.51 17.30 5.04
CA ALA A 28 7.12 17.75 5.16
C ALA A 28 6.66 17.67 6.63
N PRO A 29 5.69 18.47 7.10
CA PRO A 29 5.25 18.43 8.50
C PRO A 29 4.90 17.03 9.00
N ARG A 30 4.25 16.21 8.15
CA ARG A 30 3.96 14.79 8.41
C ARG A 30 5.16 13.97 8.87
N GLN A 31 6.35 14.26 8.36
CA GLN A 31 7.58 13.53 8.65
C GLN A 31 8.29 14.03 9.91
N VAL A 32 8.05 15.28 10.30
CA VAL A 32 8.80 15.93 11.40
C VAL A 32 8.50 15.22 12.72
N GLY A 33 7.24 14.90 13.00
CA GLY A 33 6.85 14.20 14.21
C GLY A 33 7.56 12.84 14.36
N PRO A 34 7.37 11.91 13.41
CA PRO A 34 8.07 10.61 13.42
C PRO A 34 9.59 10.72 13.45
N TYR A 35 10.17 11.72 12.77
CA TYR A 35 11.61 11.98 12.84
C TYR A 35 12.07 12.33 14.27
N VAL A 36 11.35 13.22 14.95
CA VAL A 36 11.66 13.61 16.33
C VAL A 36 11.49 12.43 17.29
N GLU A 37 10.41 11.66 17.16
CA GLU A 37 10.20 10.44 17.95
C GLU A 37 11.36 9.47 17.81
N ARG A 38 11.80 9.20 16.56
CA ARG A 38 12.93 8.32 16.30
C ARG A 38 14.22 8.84 16.92
N ARG A 39 14.47 10.14 16.86
CA ARG A 39 15.67 10.74 17.47
C ARG A 39 15.64 10.68 19.00
N ALA A 40 14.45 10.74 19.59
CA ALA A 40 14.27 10.62 21.04
C ALA A 40 14.32 9.16 21.51
N SER A 41 13.94 8.20 20.67
CA SER A 41 13.93 6.76 20.98
C SER A 41 15.27 6.26 21.51
N GLY A 42 15.24 5.41 22.54
CA GLY A 42 16.44 4.83 23.17
C GLY A 42 17.13 5.75 24.19
N HIS A 43 16.60 6.96 24.42
CA HIS A 43 17.03 7.83 25.52
C HIS A 43 16.23 7.52 26.80
N ASN A 44 16.41 8.33 27.85
CA ASN A 44 15.61 8.18 29.06
C ASN A 44 14.12 8.52 28.83
N ASN A 45 13.26 8.03 29.74
CA ASN A 45 11.80 8.15 29.64
C ASN A 45 11.29 9.60 29.48
N ILE A 46 11.99 10.59 30.01
CA ILE A 46 11.61 12.01 29.90
C ILE A 46 11.82 12.48 28.46
N VAL A 47 12.98 12.20 27.89
CA VAL A 47 13.31 12.58 26.50
C VAL A 47 12.37 11.89 25.52
N GLU A 48 12.14 10.59 25.69
CA GLU A 48 11.18 9.85 24.86
C GLU A 48 9.76 10.38 24.98
N GLY A 49 9.31 10.68 26.21
CA GLY A 49 7.99 11.25 26.47
C GLY A 49 7.81 12.62 25.81
N LEU A 50 8.83 13.48 25.87
CA LEU A 50 8.84 14.77 25.19
C LEU A 50 8.81 14.62 23.67
N GLY A 51 9.59 13.68 23.12
CA GLY A 51 9.61 13.37 21.70
C GLY A 51 8.22 12.97 21.17
N ARG A 52 7.56 12.02 21.85
CA ARG A 52 6.19 11.58 21.52
C ARG A 52 5.18 12.73 21.61
N LYS A 53 5.26 13.54 22.68
CA LYS A 53 4.35 14.68 22.86
C LYS A 53 4.52 15.73 21.75
N LEU A 54 5.77 16.04 21.39
CA LEU A 54 6.06 16.99 20.32
C LEU A 54 5.57 16.47 18.97
N ALA A 55 5.80 15.19 18.67
CA ALA A 55 5.34 14.58 17.44
C ALA A 55 3.81 14.58 17.31
N ALA A 56 3.08 14.19 18.36
CA ALA A 56 1.63 14.28 18.39
C ALA A 56 1.12 15.72 18.18
N THR A 57 1.81 16.70 18.79
CA THR A 57 1.47 18.13 18.62
C THR A 57 1.68 18.58 17.18
N LEU A 58 2.81 18.23 16.57
CA LEU A 58 3.12 18.58 15.18
C LEU A 58 2.16 17.93 14.18
N ALA A 59 1.82 16.66 14.39
CA ALA A 59 0.83 15.97 13.57
C ALA A 59 -0.57 16.60 13.69
N GLY A 60 -0.95 17.08 14.88
CA GLY A 60 -2.19 17.82 15.09
C GLY A 60 -2.21 19.18 14.38
N LEU A 61 -1.09 19.90 14.36
CA LEU A 61 -0.96 21.20 13.68
C LEU A 61 -0.99 21.10 12.14
N ASP A 62 -0.57 19.97 11.57
CA ASP A 62 -0.67 19.69 10.13
C ASP A 62 -2.11 19.39 9.67
N GLY A 63 -3.06 19.30 10.61
CA GLY A 63 -4.49 19.35 10.31
C GLY A 63 -5.03 18.14 9.53
N GLY A 64 -4.43 16.96 9.66
CA GLY A 64 -5.06 15.74 9.12
C GLY A 64 -6.28 15.29 9.91
N ALA A 65 -6.93 14.23 9.44
CA ALA A 65 -8.20 13.78 10.02
C ALA A 65 -8.03 13.41 11.51
N ALA A 66 -8.79 14.09 12.37
CA ALA A 66 -8.75 13.92 13.83
C ALA A 66 -9.32 12.57 14.30
N SER A 67 -10.17 11.94 13.48
CA SER A 67 -10.77 10.63 13.73
C SER A 67 -10.80 9.81 12.44
N ALA A 68 -10.98 8.49 12.58
CA ALA A 68 -11.24 7.62 11.44
C ALA A 68 -12.57 8.01 10.77
N PRO A 69 -12.59 8.53 9.53
CA PRO A 69 -13.83 8.78 8.84
C PRO A 69 -14.51 7.44 8.48
N PRO A 70 -15.85 7.38 8.39
CA PRO A 70 -16.49 6.19 7.84
C PRO A 70 -15.99 5.95 6.42
N LEU A 71 -15.70 4.69 6.07
CA LEU A 71 -15.34 4.36 4.70
C LEU A 71 -16.57 4.55 3.80
N PRO A 72 -16.47 5.29 2.70
CA PRO A 72 -17.52 5.27 1.69
C PRO A 72 -17.67 3.85 1.15
N ALA A 73 -18.83 3.55 0.56
CA ALA A 73 -19.08 2.25 -0.05
C ALA A 73 -18.25 2.08 -1.34
N TRP A 74 -16.93 1.94 -1.22
CA TRP A 74 -16.01 1.89 -2.36
C TRP A 74 -16.11 0.61 -3.17
N SER A 75 -15.98 0.73 -4.49
CA SER A 75 -15.79 -0.38 -5.41
C SER A 75 -14.39 -1.01 -5.28
N ALA A 76 -13.44 -0.31 -4.66
CA ALA A 76 -12.14 -0.87 -4.26
C ALA A 76 -12.29 -1.80 -3.05
N GLY A 77 -11.45 -2.83 -3.01
CA GLY A 77 -11.50 -3.88 -1.99
C GLY A 77 -12.55 -4.95 -2.26
N ALA A 78 -12.68 -5.86 -1.31
CA ALA A 78 -13.59 -7.00 -1.39
C ALA A 78 -15.06 -6.54 -1.43
N GLN A 79 -15.82 -7.22 -2.29
CA GLN A 79 -17.20 -6.97 -2.63
C GLN A 79 -18.08 -8.13 -2.16
N ALA A 80 -19.31 -7.78 -1.73
CA ALA A 80 -20.32 -8.77 -1.33
C ALA A 80 -20.81 -9.60 -2.52
N ALA A 81 -20.86 -8.99 -3.71
CA ALA A 81 -20.95 -9.75 -4.96
C ALA A 81 -19.62 -10.46 -5.19
N GLY A 82 -19.65 -11.78 -5.35
CA GLY A 82 -18.45 -12.57 -5.63
C GLY A 82 -17.85 -12.26 -7.00
N THR A 83 -16.69 -12.85 -7.28
CA THR A 83 -16.10 -12.85 -8.62
C THR A 83 -17.15 -13.22 -9.67
N GLN A 84 -17.34 -12.35 -10.68
CA GLN A 84 -18.43 -12.47 -11.67
C GLN A 84 -18.27 -13.68 -12.61
N VAL A 85 -17.06 -14.23 -12.72
CA VAL A 85 -16.77 -15.39 -13.58
C VAL A 85 -16.68 -16.62 -12.70
N ALA A 86 -17.63 -17.54 -12.82
CA ALA A 86 -17.51 -18.85 -12.20
C ALA A 86 -16.31 -19.59 -12.82
N PRO A 87 -15.35 -20.07 -12.01
CA PRO A 87 -14.23 -20.83 -12.55
C PRO A 87 -14.73 -22.12 -13.19
N SER A 88 -14.28 -22.40 -14.41
CA SER A 88 -14.55 -23.67 -15.09
C SER A 88 -13.59 -24.74 -14.59
N GLY A 89 -14.10 -25.92 -14.25
CA GLY A 89 -13.23 -27.00 -13.78
C GLY A 89 -13.95 -28.12 -13.04
N ASN A 90 -13.16 -29.05 -12.49
CA ASN A 90 -13.69 -30.14 -11.69
C ASN A 90 -14.07 -29.60 -10.31
N ALA A 91 -15.36 -29.64 -9.95
CA ALA A 91 -15.80 -29.19 -8.64
C ALA A 91 -15.34 -30.16 -7.54
N VAL A 92 -14.62 -29.64 -6.54
CA VAL A 92 -14.16 -30.37 -5.35
C VAL A 92 -14.77 -29.72 -4.11
N PRO A 93 -15.95 -30.18 -3.64
CA PRO A 93 -16.59 -29.59 -2.47
C PRO A 93 -15.85 -29.96 -1.18
N VAL A 94 -15.68 -28.99 -0.28
CA VAL A 94 -14.97 -29.14 0.99
C VAL A 94 -15.79 -28.53 2.12
N SER A 95 -16.04 -29.28 3.20
CA SER A 95 -16.90 -28.84 4.31
C SER A 95 -16.20 -28.71 5.67
N ASN A 96 -14.91 -29.03 5.76
CA ASN A 96 -14.14 -28.96 7.01
C ASN A 96 -12.63 -28.77 6.76
N PRO A 97 -11.84 -28.38 7.78
CA PRO A 97 -10.40 -28.16 7.67
C PRO A 97 -9.60 -29.34 7.12
N GLY A 98 -9.88 -30.56 7.60
CA GLY A 98 -9.16 -31.77 7.16
C GLY A 98 -9.39 -32.06 5.67
N ALA A 99 -10.64 -31.92 5.22
CA ALA A 99 -10.99 -32.05 3.81
C ALA A 99 -10.33 -30.98 2.93
N LEU A 100 -10.14 -29.75 3.43
CA LEU A 100 -9.39 -28.71 2.70
C LEU A 100 -7.93 -29.12 2.51
N VAL A 101 -7.26 -29.54 3.57
CA VAL A 101 -5.85 -29.98 3.51
C VAL A 101 -5.70 -31.13 2.53
N GLN A 102 -6.60 -32.11 2.59
CA GLN A 102 -6.58 -33.24 1.66
C GLN A 102 -6.82 -32.80 0.20
N ALA A 103 -7.83 -31.96 -0.04
CA ALA A 103 -8.14 -31.46 -1.37
C ALA A 103 -6.98 -30.67 -1.97
N MET A 104 -6.32 -29.82 -1.18
CA MET A 104 -5.15 -29.06 -1.64
C MET A 104 -3.95 -29.95 -1.95
N ALA A 105 -3.71 -30.98 -1.13
CA ALA A 105 -2.62 -31.94 -1.36
C ALA A 105 -2.86 -32.82 -2.60
N GLN A 106 -4.12 -33.09 -2.96
CA GLN A 106 -4.51 -33.94 -4.08
C GLN A 106 -4.86 -33.15 -5.36
N ALA A 107 -4.77 -31.82 -5.30
CA ALA A 107 -5.25 -30.94 -6.35
C ALA A 107 -4.54 -31.19 -7.69
N ARG A 108 -5.29 -31.03 -8.77
CA ARG A 108 -4.85 -31.14 -10.15
C ARG A 108 -5.23 -29.87 -10.90
N ALA A 109 -4.52 -29.56 -11.98
CA ALA A 109 -4.83 -28.41 -12.83
C ALA A 109 -6.33 -28.37 -13.20
N GLY A 110 -6.99 -27.23 -13.02
CA GLY A 110 -8.42 -27.07 -13.30
C GLY A 110 -9.36 -27.59 -12.21
N ASP A 111 -8.86 -28.02 -11.05
CA ASP A 111 -9.73 -28.30 -9.91
C ASP A 111 -10.25 -26.99 -9.29
N VAL A 112 -11.53 -27.00 -8.89
CA VAL A 112 -12.22 -25.90 -8.21
C VAL A 112 -12.64 -26.37 -6.82
N ILE A 113 -11.76 -26.16 -5.85
CA ILE A 113 -11.96 -26.46 -4.45
C ILE A 113 -12.93 -25.44 -3.85
N THR A 114 -14.19 -25.84 -3.66
CA THR A 114 -15.26 -24.96 -3.19
C THR A 114 -15.59 -25.25 -1.73
N LEU A 115 -15.29 -24.27 -0.86
CA LEU A 115 -15.54 -24.36 0.56
C LEU A 115 -17.01 -24.08 0.85
N GLN A 116 -17.64 -24.96 1.62
CA GLN A 116 -18.97 -24.75 2.16
C GLN A 116 -18.95 -23.67 3.25
N PRO A 117 -20.07 -22.97 3.49
CA PRO A 117 -20.16 -21.97 4.54
C PRO A 117 -19.73 -22.52 5.91
N GLY A 118 -18.91 -21.75 6.63
CA GLY A 118 -18.43 -22.13 7.95
C GLY A 118 -17.04 -21.58 8.28
N THR A 119 -16.56 -21.97 9.46
CA THR A 119 -15.24 -21.59 9.98
C THR A 119 -14.25 -22.74 9.85
N TYR A 120 -13.10 -22.45 9.28
CA TYR A 120 -11.98 -23.36 9.05
C TYR A 120 -10.78 -22.90 9.86
N SER A 121 -10.60 -23.47 11.06
CA SER A 121 -9.48 -23.12 11.96
C SER A 121 -8.31 -24.09 11.78
N PHE A 122 -7.10 -23.55 11.63
CA PHE A 122 -5.87 -24.30 11.48
C PHE A 122 -4.88 -23.98 12.60
N SER A 123 -4.35 -25.03 13.23
CA SER A 123 -3.37 -24.98 14.32
C SER A 123 -2.51 -26.26 14.32
N GLY A 124 -1.30 -26.22 14.87
CA GLY A 124 -0.47 -27.42 15.07
C GLY A 124 0.19 -27.96 13.81
N VAL A 125 0.15 -27.23 12.70
CA VAL A 125 0.88 -27.50 11.44
C VAL A 125 1.68 -26.26 11.07
N ASN A 126 2.68 -26.38 10.18
CA ASN A 126 3.50 -25.21 9.80
C ASN A 126 2.76 -24.27 8.84
N PHE A 127 2.05 -24.84 7.87
CA PHE A 127 1.31 -24.16 6.79
C PHE A 127 0.39 -25.17 6.08
N ILE A 128 -0.50 -24.69 5.21
CA ILE A 128 -1.23 -25.49 4.23
C ILE A 128 -0.54 -25.38 2.87
N ALA A 129 -0.10 -26.52 2.32
CA ALA A 129 0.66 -26.54 1.07
C ALA A 129 -0.24 -26.40 -0.16
N ALA A 130 0.11 -25.49 -1.06
CA ALA A 130 -0.41 -25.35 -2.42
C ALA A 130 0.73 -25.60 -3.42
N SER A 131 1.17 -26.87 -3.52
CA SER A 131 2.36 -27.27 -4.28
C SER A 131 2.06 -27.87 -5.65
N ALA A 132 0.80 -28.28 -5.91
CA ALA A 132 0.40 -28.81 -7.21
C ALA A 132 0.54 -27.74 -8.31
N ALA A 133 0.80 -28.16 -9.55
CA ALA A 133 0.91 -27.24 -10.67
C ALA A 133 -0.42 -27.12 -11.40
N GLY A 134 -1.00 -25.91 -11.39
CA GLY A 134 -2.00 -25.51 -12.38
C GLY A 134 -1.35 -25.14 -13.72
N SER A 135 -2.19 -24.72 -14.67
CA SER A 135 -1.74 -24.02 -15.87
C SER A 135 -2.52 -22.72 -16.05
N LYS A 136 -2.06 -21.85 -16.95
CA LYS A 136 -2.77 -20.61 -17.29
C LYS A 136 -4.20 -20.87 -17.76
N GLU A 137 -4.41 -21.93 -18.52
CA GLU A 137 -5.70 -22.34 -19.07
C GLU A 137 -6.54 -23.16 -18.07
N ARG A 138 -5.88 -23.80 -17.10
CA ARG A 138 -6.49 -24.66 -16.08
C ARG A 138 -5.88 -24.36 -14.70
N PRO A 139 -6.16 -23.19 -14.12
CA PRO A 139 -5.69 -22.86 -12.79
C PRO A 139 -6.34 -23.76 -11.74
N ILE A 140 -5.70 -23.90 -10.58
CA ILE A 140 -6.31 -24.56 -9.42
C ILE A 140 -6.94 -23.47 -8.56
N THR A 141 -8.24 -23.55 -8.32
CA THR A 141 -8.98 -22.49 -7.62
C THR A 141 -9.46 -22.96 -6.26
N VAL A 142 -9.21 -22.16 -5.22
CA VAL A 142 -9.77 -22.31 -3.87
C VAL A 142 -10.73 -21.16 -3.63
N ARG A 143 -12.01 -21.43 -3.37
CA ARG A 143 -13.01 -20.36 -3.27
C ARG A 143 -14.12 -20.60 -2.27
N ALA A 144 -14.73 -19.51 -1.83
CA ALA A 144 -16.10 -19.51 -1.35
C ALA A 144 -17.06 -19.24 -2.52
N GLU A 145 -18.22 -19.92 -2.52
CA GLU A 145 -19.26 -19.65 -3.51
C GLU A 145 -19.82 -18.23 -3.36
N ARG A 146 -20.09 -17.83 -2.11
CA ARG A 146 -20.58 -16.50 -1.73
C ARG A 146 -19.56 -15.83 -0.80
N PRO A 147 -19.07 -14.61 -1.12
CA PRO A 147 -18.21 -13.85 -0.21
C PRO A 147 -18.81 -13.73 1.18
N GLY A 148 -17.96 -13.78 2.20
CA GLY A 148 -18.37 -13.63 3.60
C GLY A 148 -19.06 -14.85 4.22
N THR A 149 -19.14 -15.98 3.51
CA THR A 149 -19.70 -17.23 4.07
C THR A 149 -18.65 -18.20 4.60
N VAL A 150 -17.39 -18.05 4.17
CA VAL A 150 -16.26 -18.90 4.57
C VAL A 150 -15.24 -18.06 5.33
N HIS A 151 -14.94 -18.49 6.55
CA HIS A 151 -13.97 -17.85 7.44
C HIS A 151 -12.82 -18.81 7.72
N ILE A 152 -11.61 -18.44 7.32
CA ILE A 152 -10.39 -19.21 7.55
C ILE A 152 -9.60 -18.53 8.67
N GLU A 153 -9.29 -19.28 9.72
CA GLU A 153 -8.51 -18.79 10.86
C GLU A 153 -7.16 -19.51 10.90
N PHE A 154 -6.08 -18.75 10.76
CA PHE A 154 -4.72 -19.27 10.88
C PHE A 154 -4.15 -18.95 12.25
N LYS A 155 -3.94 -19.98 13.06
CA LYS A 155 -3.12 -19.94 14.29
C LYS A 155 -1.71 -20.44 14.00
N LEU A 156 -1.20 -20.03 12.84
CA LEU A 156 0.03 -20.51 12.22
C LEU A 156 0.93 -19.32 11.92
N SER A 157 2.24 -19.57 11.79
CA SER A 157 3.16 -18.54 11.30
C SER A 157 2.85 -18.16 9.86
N GLU A 158 2.62 -19.17 9.03
CA GLU A 158 2.25 -19.02 7.62
C GLU A 158 0.95 -19.77 7.35
N GLY A 159 0.02 -19.14 6.65
CA GLY A 159 -1.25 -19.74 6.25
C GLY A 159 -1.05 -20.69 5.08
N PHE A 160 -1.23 -20.19 3.86
CA PHE A 160 -0.98 -20.96 2.64
C PHE A 160 0.46 -20.76 2.14
N LEU A 161 1.22 -21.85 2.03
CA LEU A 161 2.49 -21.86 1.31
C LEU A 161 2.22 -22.26 -0.15
N VAL A 162 2.28 -21.28 -1.05
CA VAL A 162 2.05 -21.45 -2.48
C VAL A 162 3.41 -21.57 -3.18
N SER A 163 3.71 -22.78 -3.65
CA SER A 163 4.96 -23.08 -4.37
C SER A 163 4.71 -23.65 -5.78
N GLY A 164 3.47 -24.08 -6.05
CA GLY A 164 3.02 -24.48 -7.38
C GLY A 164 2.52 -23.28 -8.20
N PRO A 165 2.67 -23.28 -9.53
CA PRO A 165 2.17 -22.22 -10.39
C PRO A 165 0.65 -22.28 -10.58
N TYR A 166 0.06 -21.13 -10.94
CA TYR A 166 -1.34 -20.95 -11.35
C TYR A 166 -2.38 -21.42 -10.32
N TRP A 167 -2.19 -21.00 -9.06
CA TRP A 167 -3.22 -21.07 -8.03
C TRP A 167 -4.03 -19.78 -7.96
N ALA A 168 -5.35 -19.91 -7.78
CA ALA A 168 -6.28 -18.82 -7.58
C ALA A 168 -7.02 -18.96 -6.24
N PHE A 169 -7.16 -17.85 -5.51
CA PHE A 169 -7.89 -17.78 -4.24
C PHE A 169 -8.95 -16.69 -4.30
N GLU A 170 -10.22 -17.07 -4.09
CA GLU A 170 -11.35 -16.17 -4.35
C GLU A 170 -12.41 -16.13 -3.25
N ASN A 171 -12.89 -14.93 -2.93
CA ASN A 171 -14.04 -14.69 -2.03
C ASN A 171 -13.85 -15.18 -0.58
N LEU A 172 -12.62 -15.39 -0.12
CA LEU A 172 -12.32 -15.93 1.21
C LEU A 172 -12.22 -14.80 2.24
N ALA A 173 -12.75 -15.03 3.45
CA ALA A 173 -12.39 -14.22 4.63
C ALA A 173 -11.30 -14.96 5.40
N ILE A 174 -10.10 -14.38 5.50
CA ILE A 174 -8.92 -15.00 6.12
C ILE A 174 -8.45 -14.11 7.28
N ARG A 175 -8.19 -14.72 8.43
CA ARG A 175 -7.73 -14.01 9.63
C ARG A 175 -6.54 -14.70 10.28
N GLY A 176 -5.54 -13.91 10.66
CA GLY A 176 -4.50 -14.31 11.59
C GLY A 176 -5.05 -14.35 13.01
N ALA A 177 -5.19 -15.55 13.57
CA ALA A 177 -5.79 -15.80 14.89
C ALA A 177 -4.74 -16.19 15.94
N CYS A 178 -3.48 -15.78 15.75
CA CYS A 178 -2.39 -16.03 16.69
C CYS A 178 -2.60 -15.26 18.01
N THR A 179 -2.36 -15.91 19.15
CA THR A 179 -2.39 -15.26 20.46
C THR A 179 -1.36 -14.13 20.55
N ASP A 180 -0.14 -14.39 20.05
CA ASP A 180 0.85 -13.36 19.83
C ASP A 180 0.77 -12.88 18.39
N THR A 181 0.41 -11.62 18.21
CA THR A 181 0.34 -10.98 16.88
C THR A 181 1.67 -11.05 16.14
N ALA A 182 2.82 -11.10 16.82
CA ALA A 182 4.10 -11.22 16.14
C ALA A 182 4.24 -12.55 15.39
N GLN A 183 3.54 -13.60 15.83
CA GLN A 183 3.63 -14.93 15.22
C GLN A 183 2.85 -15.04 13.90
N CYS A 184 1.77 -14.29 13.70
CA CYS A 184 1.01 -14.34 12.45
C CYS A 184 1.76 -13.56 11.36
N GLN A 185 2.70 -14.25 10.70
CA GLN A 185 3.56 -13.66 9.68
C GLN A 185 2.82 -13.47 8.37
N HIS A 186 2.38 -14.56 7.74
CA HIS A 186 1.94 -14.55 6.34
C HIS A 186 0.59 -15.24 6.14
N ALA A 187 -0.40 -14.58 5.52
CA ALA A 187 -1.62 -15.28 5.10
C ALA A 187 -1.33 -16.17 3.88
N PHE A 188 -0.63 -15.59 2.91
CA PHE A 188 -0.08 -16.28 1.75
C PHE A 188 1.44 -16.06 1.70
N HIS A 189 2.20 -17.15 1.62
CA HIS A 189 3.61 -17.13 1.25
C HIS A 189 3.74 -17.71 -0.15
N ILE A 190 3.95 -16.84 -1.15
CA ILE A 190 4.11 -17.19 -2.56
C ILE A 190 5.60 -17.26 -2.87
N ALA A 191 6.11 -18.46 -3.11
CA ALA A 191 7.55 -18.69 -3.16
C ALA A 191 7.99 -19.46 -4.41
N GLY A 192 9.17 -19.11 -4.91
CA GLY A 192 9.85 -19.89 -5.94
C GLY A 192 9.11 -19.92 -7.27
N ARG A 193 8.58 -21.08 -7.65
CA ARG A 193 7.97 -21.35 -8.97
C ARG A 193 6.49 -20.97 -9.08
N ALA A 194 5.92 -20.32 -8.07
CA ALA A 194 4.51 -19.99 -7.99
C ALA A 194 4.07 -18.83 -8.92
N ASN A 195 4.42 -18.93 -10.21
CA ASN A 195 4.05 -17.96 -11.24
C ASN A 195 2.55 -17.98 -11.50
N GLY A 196 2.00 -16.83 -11.92
CA GLY A 196 0.59 -16.73 -12.28
C GLY A 196 -0.37 -16.92 -11.10
N PHE A 197 0.09 -16.66 -9.87
CA PHE A 197 -0.76 -16.62 -8.68
C PHE A 197 -1.86 -15.57 -8.84
N VAL A 198 -3.06 -15.88 -8.33
CA VAL A 198 -4.20 -14.96 -8.34
C VAL A 198 -4.86 -14.92 -6.96
N ALA A 199 -5.06 -13.73 -6.42
CA ALA A 199 -5.94 -13.49 -5.28
C ALA A 199 -7.01 -12.45 -5.65
N ARG A 200 -8.28 -12.86 -5.60
CA ARG A 200 -9.41 -11.98 -5.93
C ARG A 200 -10.46 -11.91 -4.83
N ASN A 201 -10.93 -10.70 -4.57
CA ASN A 201 -12.11 -10.49 -3.74
C ASN A 201 -12.02 -11.10 -2.33
N ASN A 202 -10.82 -11.21 -1.77
CA ASN A 202 -10.62 -11.76 -0.43
C ASN A 202 -10.62 -10.63 0.61
N THR A 203 -11.10 -10.93 1.82
CA THR A 203 -10.91 -10.08 3.00
C THR A 203 -9.86 -10.74 3.88
N ILE A 204 -8.70 -10.12 4.07
CA ILE A 204 -7.58 -10.69 4.80
C ILE A 204 -7.21 -9.76 5.95
N SER A 205 -7.05 -10.31 7.15
CA SER A 205 -6.80 -9.52 8.36
C SER A 205 -5.78 -10.12 9.31
N ASP A 206 -5.11 -9.27 10.08
CA ASP A 206 -4.28 -9.60 11.24
C ASP A 206 -2.98 -10.39 10.93
N PHE A 207 -2.28 -10.01 9.87
CA PHE A 207 -0.95 -10.53 9.50
C PHE A 207 0.12 -9.42 9.46
N ASN A 208 1.38 -9.81 9.65
CA ASN A 208 2.51 -8.90 9.39
C ASN A 208 2.61 -8.59 7.88
N ALA A 209 2.46 -9.62 7.05
CA ALA A 209 2.25 -9.49 5.61
C ALA A 209 1.10 -10.38 5.15
N HIS A 210 0.09 -9.81 4.51
CA HIS A 210 -1.05 -10.59 4.01
C HIS A 210 -0.61 -11.43 2.81
N PHE A 211 0.26 -10.86 1.97
CA PHE A 211 0.97 -11.54 0.90
C PHE A 211 2.48 -11.33 1.06
N LYS A 212 3.21 -12.43 1.26
CA LYS A 212 4.67 -12.48 1.19
C LYS A 212 5.07 -13.16 -0.10
N ILE A 213 5.81 -12.47 -0.96
CA ILE A 213 6.26 -12.98 -2.25
C ILE A 213 7.78 -12.88 -2.31
N ASN A 214 8.46 -13.99 -2.60
CA ASN A 214 9.92 -14.00 -2.71
C ASN A 214 10.44 -15.13 -3.60
N ALA A 215 11.63 -14.90 -4.13
CA ALA A 215 12.39 -15.95 -4.78
C ALA A 215 12.74 -17.07 -3.80
N HIS A 216 12.75 -18.29 -4.29
CA HIS A 216 13.19 -19.48 -3.58
C HIS A 216 13.74 -20.51 -4.58
N GLY A 217 14.82 -21.19 -4.23
CA GLY A 217 15.44 -22.20 -5.10
C GLY A 217 15.85 -21.68 -6.48
N GLY A 218 16.29 -20.41 -6.58
CA GLY A 218 16.70 -19.77 -7.84
C GLY A 218 15.54 -19.37 -8.78
N SER A 219 14.28 -19.55 -8.36
CA SER A 219 13.09 -19.10 -9.11
C SER A 219 12.42 -17.95 -8.37
N ALA A 220 11.85 -17.00 -9.12
CA ALA A 220 11.04 -15.91 -8.58
C ALA A 220 9.58 -16.06 -9.06
N PRO A 221 8.57 -15.83 -8.20
CA PRO A 221 7.18 -15.84 -8.62
C PRO A 221 6.90 -14.58 -9.46
N ASP A 222 6.65 -14.77 -10.76
CA ASP A 222 6.33 -13.71 -11.70
C ASP A 222 4.84 -13.78 -12.12
N ASP A 223 4.36 -12.70 -12.74
CA ASP A 223 3.06 -12.66 -13.43
C ASP A 223 1.83 -12.86 -12.51
N GLY A 224 1.96 -12.50 -11.23
CA GLY A 224 0.87 -12.63 -10.25
C GLY A 224 -0.14 -11.47 -10.27
N VAL A 225 -1.34 -11.72 -9.77
CA VAL A 225 -2.43 -10.75 -9.66
C VAL A 225 -3.00 -10.72 -8.24
N ILE A 226 -3.03 -9.53 -7.63
CA ILE A 226 -3.73 -9.26 -6.38
C ILE A 226 -4.78 -8.20 -6.68
N GLU A 227 -6.03 -8.61 -6.80
CA GLU A 227 -7.11 -7.77 -7.33
C GLU A 227 -8.34 -7.72 -6.42
N GLY A 228 -8.80 -6.51 -6.10
CA GLY A 228 -10.07 -6.33 -5.39
C GLY A 228 -10.09 -6.93 -3.98
N ASN A 229 -8.96 -7.04 -3.30
CA ASN A 229 -8.89 -7.57 -1.93
C ASN A 229 -8.97 -6.45 -0.90
N THR A 230 -9.55 -6.73 0.27
CA THR A 230 -9.48 -5.87 1.46
C THR A 230 -8.44 -6.41 2.43
N LEU A 231 -7.39 -5.64 2.71
CA LEU A 231 -6.26 -6.01 3.55
C LEU A 231 -6.16 -5.03 4.72
N SER A 232 -6.31 -5.50 5.95
CA SER A 232 -6.25 -4.63 7.13
C SER A 232 -5.68 -5.34 8.36
N ASN A 233 -5.30 -4.60 9.40
CA ASN A 233 -5.10 -5.17 10.74
C ASN A 233 -6.02 -4.48 11.74
N THR A 234 -6.54 -5.26 12.68
CA THR A 234 -7.40 -4.77 13.75
C THR A 234 -6.61 -4.21 14.94
N ALA A 235 -5.31 -4.51 15.01
CA ALA A 235 -4.40 -4.01 16.01
C ALA A 235 -2.99 -3.82 15.42
N ALA A 236 -2.22 -2.91 16.03
CA ALA A 236 -0.84 -2.68 15.67
C ALA A 236 0.01 -3.94 15.91
N ARG A 237 0.97 -4.21 15.02
CA ARG A 237 1.82 -5.40 15.07
C ARG A 237 3.03 -5.14 15.96
N LYS A 238 3.14 -5.89 17.05
CA LYS A 238 4.25 -5.81 18.01
C LYS A 238 5.40 -6.71 17.56
N THR A 239 6.08 -6.32 16.49
CA THR A 239 7.12 -7.15 15.86
C THR A 239 8.28 -6.31 15.31
N SER A 240 9.49 -6.87 15.32
CA SER A 240 10.64 -6.34 14.59
C SER A 240 10.62 -6.69 13.11
N GLU A 241 9.86 -7.72 12.74
CA GLU A 241 9.69 -8.16 11.35
C GLU A 241 8.99 -7.10 10.50
N PRO A 242 9.13 -7.15 9.16
CA PRO A 242 8.39 -6.26 8.27
C PRO A 242 6.89 -6.32 8.50
N VAL A 243 6.25 -5.15 8.54
CA VAL A 243 4.79 -5.03 8.51
C VAL A 243 4.43 -4.36 7.19
N THR A 244 4.04 -5.18 6.24
CA THR A 244 3.76 -4.79 4.87
C THR A 244 2.69 -5.72 4.29
N PRO A 245 1.41 -5.30 4.19
CA PRO A 245 0.34 -6.16 3.68
C PRO A 245 0.65 -6.84 2.34
N ILE A 246 1.36 -6.17 1.43
CA ILE A 246 1.90 -6.80 0.22
C ILE A 246 3.42 -6.59 0.16
N ASP A 247 4.15 -7.63 0.57
CA ASP A 247 5.61 -7.70 0.60
C ASP A 247 6.11 -8.46 -0.63
N LEU A 248 6.38 -7.75 -1.73
CA LEU A 248 6.87 -8.34 -2.97
C LEU A 248 8.38 -8.13 -3.12
N VAL A 249 9.14 -9.23 -3.04
CA VAL A 249 10.58 -9.28 -3.25
C VAL A 249 10.89 -10.16 -4.45
N ALA A 250 11.77 -9.71 -5.34
CA ALA A 250 12.30 -10.43 -6.51
C ALA A 250 11.30 -10.76 -7.63
N GLY A 251 9.99 -10.64 -7.42
CA GLY A 251 8.97 -10.88 -8.45
C GLY A 251 8.91 -9.77 -9.52
N SER A 252 8.51 -10.16 -10.73
CA SER A 252 8.28 -9.26 -11.86
C SER A 252 6.87 -9.40 -12.44
N ARG A 253 6.39 -8.33 -13.10
CA ARG A 253 5.12 -8.29 -13.84
C ARG A 253 3.88 -8.58 -12.99
N TRP A 254 3.92 -8.26 -11.70
CA TRP A 254 2.74 -8.33 -10.85
C TRP A 254 1.78 -7.18 -11.11
N ALA A 255 0.48 -7.49 -11.10
CA ALA A 255 -0.59 -6.50 -11.12
C ALA A 255 -1.30 -6.46 -9.76
N ILE A 256 -1.10 -5.37 -9.02
CA ILE A 256 -1.70 -5.12 -7.73
C ILE A 256 -2.74 -4.02 -7.93
N ARG A 257 -4.01 -4.41 -7.99
CA ARG A 257 -5.06 -3.51 -8.49
C ARG A 257 -6.36 -3.51 -7.70
N GLY A 258 -6.99 -2.34 -7.57
CA GLY A 258 -8.33 -2.25 -6.98
C GLY A 258 -8.43 -2.70 -5.53
N ASN A 259 -7.31 -2.82 -4.80
CA ASN A 259 -7.33 -3.29 -3.41
C ASN A 259 -7.63 -2.14 -2.45
N LEU A 260 -8.23 -2.47 -1.31
CA LEU A 260 -8.31 -1.60 -0.14
C LEU A 260 -7.28 -2.09 0.87
N ILE A 261 -6.30 -1.26 1.21
CA ILE A 261 -5.22 -1.58 2.15
C ILE A 261 -5.25 -0.58 3.29
N SER A 262 -5.36 -1.04 4.53
CA SER A 262 -5.37 -0.15 5.69
C SER A 262 -4.62 -0.68 6.91
N ASP A 263 -4.30 0.23 7.83
CA ASP A 263 -3.97 -0.09 9.22
C ASP A 263 -2.76 -1.04 9.40
N PHE A 264 -1.63 -0.74 8.77
CA PHE A 264 -0.41 -1.56 8.81
C PHE A 264 0.64 -1.06 9.81
N ILE A 265 0.27 -0.86 11.07
CA ILE A 265 1.14 -0.23 12.07
C ILE A 265 2.20 -1.24 12.59
N LYS A 266 3.47 -0.84 12.60
CA LYS A 266 4.59 -1.58 13.23
C LYS A 266 5.03 -0.90 14.53
N GLN A 267 5.00 -1.63 15.64
CA GLN A 267 5.42 -1.14 16.97
C GLN A 267 6.70 -1.79 17.51
N GLY A 268 7.50 -2.43 16.66
CA GLY A 268 8.81 -2.96 17.01
C GLY A 268 9.87 -2.61 15.97
N GLY A 269 11.13 -2.99 16.23
CA GLY A 269 12.25 -2.72 15.33
C GLY A 269 12.43 -1.22 15.04
N ASP A 270 12.44 -0.86 13.75
CA ASP A 270 12.59 0.51 13.25
C ASP A 270 11.29 1.34 13.25
N GLY A 271 10.15 0.71 13.55
CA GLY A 271 8.83 1.33 13.49
C GLY A 271 8.42 1.78 12.09
N ILE A 272 9.03 1.23 11.02
CA ILE A 272 8.70 1.54 9.63
C ILE A 272 7.81 0.44 9.05
N SER A 273 6.77 0.86 8.34
CA SER A 273 5.81 -0.03 7.67
C SER A 273 5.40 0.54 6.33
N TYR A 274 4.94 -0.34 5.44
CA TYR A 274 4.55 0.00 4.07
C TYR A 274 3.16 -0.58 3.79
N GLY A 275 2.31 0.10 3.01
CA GLY A 275 1.05 -0.50 2.56
C GLY A 275 1.30 -1.62 1.56
N ALA A 276 2.18 -1.35 0.61
CA ALA A 276 2.75 -2.35 -0.28
C ALA A 276 4.09 -1.90 -0.83
N TYR A 277 4.96 -2.85 -1.17
CA TYR A 277 6.13 -2.57 -1.99
C TYR A 277 6.41 -3.66 -3.01
N ALA A 278 7.16 -3.29 -4.05
CA ALA A 278 7.90 -4.22 -4.90
C ALA A 278 9.40 -3.90 -4.80
N LYS A 279 10.27 -4.89 -4.57
CA LYS A 279 11.73 -4.70 -4.43
C LYS A 279 12.53 -5.94 -4.86
N GLY A 280 13.85 -5.95 -4.69
CA GLY A 280 14.67 -7.15 -4.89
C GLY A 280 15.07 -7.44 -6.35
N ALA A 281 15.35 -6.39 -7.12
CA ALA A 281 15.69 -6.44 -8.55
C ALA A 281 14.59 -7.00 -9.45
N GLY A 282 13.32 -6.88 -9.03
CA GLY A 282 12.16 -7.17 -9.89
C GLY A 282 11.92 -6.09 -10.95
N SER A 283 10.95 -6.32 -11.83
CA SER A 283 10.66 -5.40 -12.93
C SER A 283 9.20 -5.38 -13.36
N ALA A 284 8.77 -4.25 -13.94
CA ALA A 284 7.47 -4.06 -14.57
C ALA A 284 6.27 -4.40 -13.66
N ASN A 285 6.41 -4.17 -12.35
CA ASN A 285 5.31 -4.32 -11.40
C ASN A 285 4.38 -3.10 -11.44
N LEU A 286 3.08 -3.33 -11.36
CA LEU A 286 2.02 -2.33 -11.51
C LEU A 286 1.17 -2.24 -10.25
N PHE A 287 1.14 -1.06 -9.63
CA PHE A 287 0.17 -0.68 -8.62
C PHE A 287 -0.87 0.24 -9.24
N GLU A 288 -2.10 -0.23 -9.41
CA GLU A 288 -3.15 0.59 -10.03
C GLU A 288 -4.50 0.58 -9.32
N ARG A 289 -5.17 1.72 -9.24
CA ARG A 289 -6.54 1.82 -8.69
C ARG A 289 -6.66 1.29 -7.26
N ASN A 290 -5.58 1.22 -6.50
CA ASN A 290 -5.64 0.85 -5.10
C ASN A 290 -6.04 2.05 -4.26
N VAL A 291 -6.68 1.73 -3.16
CA VAL A 291 -6.91 2.62 -2.04
C VAL A 291 -5.99 2.18 -0.92
N VAL A 292 -5.14 3.10 -0.44
CA VAL A 292 -4.22 2.85 0.67
C VAL A 292 -4.48 3.88 1.76
N LEU A 293 -4.97 3.42 2.91
CA LEU A 293 -5.21 4.23 4.10
C LEU A 293 -4.21 3.83 5.18
N CYS A 294 -3.05 4.48 5.20
CA CYS A 294 -1.93 4.13 6.07
C CYS A 294 -2.34 3.99 7.54
N GLU A 295 -3.08 4.97 8.04
CA GLU A 295 -3.71 4.95 9.36
C GLU A 295 -5.20 5.29 9.21
N HIS A 296 -6.07 4.28 9.27
CA HIS A 296 -7.51 4.48 9.22
C HIS A 296 -8.10 4.40 10.62
N ASN A 297 -8.25 3.19 11.16
CA ASN A 297 -8.73 2.94 12.52
C ASN A 297 -7.60 2.99 13.56
N LEU A 298 -6.36 2.70 13.14
CA LEU A 298 -5.19 2.63 14.01
C LEU A 298 -4.33 3.91 13.95
N ARG A 299 -4.99 5.06 14.16
CA ARG A 299 -4.33 6.39 14.16
C ARG A 299 -3.55 6.68 15.44
N GLY A 300 -2.57 7.56 15.32
CA GLY A 300 -1.88 8.16 16.49
C GLY A 300 -0.82 7.28 17.13
N TYR A 301 -0.58 6.09 16.59
CA TYR A 301 0.58 5.28 16.94
C TYR A 301 1.87 5.94 16.44
N SER A 302 2.98 5.78 17.19
CA SER A 302 4.31 6.23 16.77
C SER A 302 4.85 5.43 15.59
N GLY A 303 5.78 6.02 14.83
CA GLY A 303 6.47 5.35 13.72
C GLY A 303 6.08 5.88 12.33
N GLN A 304 6.72 5.32 11.30
CA GLN A 304 6.58 5.77 9.92
C GLN A 304 5.74 4.77 9.10
N ARG A 305 4.72 5.28 8.40
CA ARG A 305 3.86 4.53 7.49
C ARG A 305 4.01 5.14 6.12
N VAL A 306 4.60 4.36 5.22
CA VAL A 306 4.72 4.70 3.80
C VAL A 306 3.55 4.04 3.06
N GLY A 307 2.94 4.74 2.11
CA GLY A 307 1.84 4.19 1.32
C GLY A 307 2.30 3.07 0.38
N LEU A 308 2.73 3.44 -0.82
CA LEU A 308 3.23 2.52 -1.85
C LEU A 308 4.72 2.75 -2.10
N SER A 309 5.46 1.69 -2.43
CA SER A 309 6.87 1.83 -2.73
C SER A 309 7.38 0.93 -3.85
N LEU A 310 8.28 1.48 -4.66
CA LEU A 310 9.23 0.67 -5.42
C LEU A 310 10.58 0.74 -4.71
N GLY A 311 11.03 -0.40 -4.21
CA GLY A 311 12.30 -0.61 -3.54
C GLY A 311 12.24 -0.76 -2.02
N GLY A 312 11.20 -0.28 -1.36
CA GLY A 312 11.03 -0.39 0.09
C GLY A 312 12.29 0.04 0.85
N GLY A 313 12.64 -0.65 1.94
CA GLY A 313 13.88 -0.41 2.69
C GLY A 313 15.18 -0.91 2.04
N GLY A 314 15.14 -1.40 0.80
CA GLY A 314 16.25 -2.11 0.16
C GLY A 314 16.25 -3.61 0.46
N THR A 315 17.03 -4.38 -0.29
CA THR A 315 17.09 -5.85 -0.25
C THR A 315 18.52 -6.32 -0.08
N GLY A 316 18.74 -7.30 0.80
CA GLY A 316 20.06 -7.94 0.92
C GLY A 316 20.41 -8.70 -0.36
N LEU A 317 21.67 -8.64 -0.78
CA LEU A 317 22.16 -9.26 -2.04
C LEU A 317 21.67 -10.69 -2.28
N PRO A 318 21.69 -11.62 -1.29
CA PRO A 318 21.25 -13.00 -1.52
C PRO A 318 19.77 -13.16 -1.87
N TYR A 319 18.94 -12.14 -1.58
CA TYR A 319 17.49 -12.16 -1.76
C TYR A 319 17.05 -11.44 -3.04
N CYS A 320 17.95 -10.73 -3.74
CA CYS A 320 17.66 -10.17 -5.05
C CYS A 320 17.68 -11.24 -6.12
N ARG A 321 16.75 -11.14 -7.09
CA ARG A 321 16.68 -12.12 -8.18
C ARG A 321 17.95 -12.21 -9.01
N ASP A 322 18.72 -11.12 -9.06
CA ASP A 322 19.96 -11.01 -9.83
C ASP A 322 21.22 -11.07 -8.95
N GLN A 323 21.06 -11.26 -7.63
CA GLN A 323 22.12 -11.26 -6.62
C GLN A 323 23.01 -10.01 -6.56
N ARG A 324 22.61 -8.91 -7.21
CA ARG A 324 23.39 -7.65 -7.26
C ARG A 324 22.63 -6.47 -6.66
N CYS A 325 21.30 -6.44 -6.76
CA CYS A 325 20.46 -5.34 -6.26
C CYS A 325 20.94 -3.93 -6.71
N ILE A 326 21.44 -3.79 -7.95
CA ILE A 326 21.82 -2.47 -8.47
C ILE A 326 20.58 -1.57 -8.46
N THR A 327 19.49 -2.06 -9.03
CA THR A 327 18.16 -1.49 -8.82
C THR A 327 17.35 -2.43 -7.94
N GLU A 328 16.47 -1.88 -7.13
CA GLU A 328 15.47 -2.67 -6.40
C GLU A 328 14.27 -3.00 -7.29
N GLN A 329 13.95 -2.10 -8.22
CA GLN A 329 12.91 -2.24 -9.23
C GLN A 329 13.30 -1.52 -10.51
N ASP A 330 12.84 -2.04 -11.64
CA ASP A 330 12.97 -1.40 -12.95
C ASP A 330 11.62 -1.36 -13.69
N GLY A 331 11.26 -0.21 -14.25
CA GLY A 331 10.06 -0.05 -15.06
C GLY A 331 8.74 -0.19 -14.29
N GLY A 332 8.76 -0.01 -12.97
CA GLY A 332 7.56 -0.10 -12.13
C GLY A 332 6.62 1.09 -12.33
N VAL A 333 5.32 0.84 -12.20
CA VAL A 333 4.28 1.86 -12.41
C VAL A 333 3.37 1.94 -11.20
N ILE A 334 3.16 3.15 -10.68
CA ILE A 334 2.18 3.47 -9.64
C ILE A 334 1.19 4.47 -10.23
N GLN A 335 -0.05 4.04 -10.52
CA GLN A 335 -1.02 4.87 -11.24
C GLN A 335 -2.45 4.84 -10.70
N SER A 336 -3.16 5.96 -10.78
CA SER A 336 -4.59 6.06 -10.43
C SER A 336 -4.91 5.54 -9.01
N ASN A 337 -3.98 5.62 -8.05
CA ASN A 337 -4.21 5.19 -6.68
C ASN A 337 -4.66 6.38 -5.81
N LEU A 338 -5.50 6.09 -4.82
CA LEU A 338 -5.74 6.98 -3.67
C LEU A 338 -4.83 6.52 -2.53
N ILE A 339 -4.03 7.42 -1.99
CA ILE A 339 -3.15 7.14 -0.85
C ILE A 339 -3.37 8.23 0.19
N ALA A 340 -3.75 7.84 1.40
CA ALA A 340 -4.09 8.80 2.42
C ALA A 340 -3.64 8.44 3.84
N SER A 341 -3.52 9.49 4.67
CA SER A 341 -3.25 9.40 6.11
C SER A 341 -1.96 8.66 6.45
N CYS A 342 -0.89 8.98 5.72
CA CYS A 342 0.44 8.40 5.90
C CYS A 342 1.30 9.32 6.75
N SER A 343 1.93 8.76 7.79
CA SER A 343 2.90 9.51 8.62
C SER A 343 4.25 9.72 7.91
N ASP A 344 4.37 9.26 6.67
CA ASP A 344 5.54 9.48 5.81
C ASP A 344 5.11 9.71 4.35
N GLU A 345 5.96 9.39 3.37
CA GLU A 345 5.59 9.46 1.96
C GLU A 345 4.34 8.65 1.63
N GLY A 346 3.49 9.21 0.78
CA GLY A 346 2.48 8.43 0.10
C GLY A 346 3.12 7.48 -0.91
N ILE A 347 4.15 7.94 -1.63
CA ILE A 347 4.90 7.14 -2.60
C ILE A 347 6.41 7.30 -2.39
N TYR A 348 7.11 6.18 -2.22
CA TYR A 348 8.56 6.15 -2.00
C TYR A 348 9.29 5.29 -3.03
N LEU A 349 10.28 5.87 -3.71
CA LEU A 349 11.10 5.21 -4.73
C LEU A 349 12.56 5.12 -4.23
N ASN A 350 13.05 3.89 -4.06
CA ASN A 350 14.39 3.59 -3.54
C ASN A 350 15.14 2.68 -4.50
N ARG A 351 16.18 3.21 -5.16
CA ARG A 351 16.91 2.54 -6.25
C ARG A 351 15.95 1.96 -7.31
N ALA A 352 14.91 2.72 -7.64
CA ALA A 352 13.84 2.31 -8.56
C ALA A 352 13.99 3.03 -9.90
N ALA A 353 14.49 2.32 -10.91
CA ALA A 353 14.78 2.88 -12.21
C ALA A 353 13.53 2.93 -13.10
N THR A 354 13.53 3.89 -14.04
CA THR A 354 12.56 4.01 -15.15
C THR A 354 11.09 3.96 -14.71
N SER A 355 10.81 4.46 -13.49
CA SER A 355 9.51 4.35 -12.86
C SER A 355 8.52 5.38 -13.41
N LYS A 356 7.23 5.09 -13.26
CA LYS A 356 6.15 6.05 -13.58
C LYS A 356 5.21 6.22 -12.40
N VAL A 357 4.93 7.47 -12.05
CA VAL A 357 3.99 7.87 -10.99
C VAL A 357 2.93 8.78 -11.61
N LEU A 358 1.78 8.18 -11.96
CA LEU A 358 0.81 8.81 -12.85
C LEU A 358 -0.57 8.94 -12.21
N HIS A 359 -1.15 10.14 -12.25
CA HIS A 359 -2.56 10.33 -11.89
C HIS A 359 -2.96 9.79 -10.50
N ASN A 360 -2.07 9.83 -9.52
CA ASN A 360 -2.41 9.44 -8.14
C ASN A 360 -2.96 10.64 -7.37
N THR A 361 -3.79 10.37 -6.36
CA THR A 361 -4.25 11.36 -5.38
C THR A 361 -3.65 11.00 -4.03
N LEU A 362 -2.78 11.87 -3.51
CA LEU A 362 -2.12 11.73 -2.21
C LEU A 362 -2.70 12.80 -1.27
N ILE A 363 -3.33 12.37 -0.17
CA ILE A 363 -3.99 13.24 0.81
C ILE A 363 -3.40 12.98 2.19
N ASP A 364 -3.00 14.02 2.92
CA ASP A 364 -2.49 13.84 4.28
C ASP A 364 -1.26 12.90 4.32
N THR A 365 -0.26 13.22 3.48
CA THR A 365 1.00 12.47 3.34
C THR A 365 2.18 13.43 3.18
N ALA A 366 3.42 12.94 3.17
CA ALA A 366 4.58 13.76 2.80
C ALA A 366 4.73 14.00 1.28
N GLY A 367 3.91 13.33 0.46
CA GLY A 367 3.97 13.37 -1.00
C GLY A 367 4.78 12.21 -1.61
N VAL A 368 5.60 12.53 -2.61
CA VAL A 368 6.40 11.58 -3.41
C VAL A 368 7.89 11.84 -3.20
N MET A 369 8.65 10.80 -2.88
CA MET A 369 10.11 10.88 -2.81
C MET A 369 10.78 9.92 -3.78
N VAL A 370 11.76 10.45 -4.53
CA VAL A 370 12.65 9.69 -5.41
C VAL A 370 14.06 9.74 -4.88
N ARG A 371 14.59 8.61 -4.42
CA ARG A 371 15.82 8.56 -3.64
C ARG A 371 16.91 7.70 -4.27
N TYR A 372 18.13 8.21 -4.18
CA TYR A 372 19.38 7.61 -4.72
C TYR A 372 19.54 7.73 -6.24
N PRO A 373 20.79 7.75 -6.75
CA PRO A 373 21.08 7.97 -8.17
C PRO A 373 20.52 6.91 -9.12
N GLU A 374 20.28 5.68 -8.63
CA GLU A 374 19.66 4.62 -9.42
C GLU A 374 18.15 4.83 -9.61
N SER A 375 17.54 5.74 -8.86
CA SER A 375 16.13 6.05 -9.00
C SER A 375 15.86 7.11 -10.05
N SER A 376 14.92 6.81 -10.95
CA SER A 376 14.38 7.77 -11.91
C SER A 376 12.87 7.59 -12.07
N ALA A 377 12.13 8.70 -12.11
CA ALA A 377 10.68 8.63 -12.29
C ALA A 377 10.13 9.75 -13.17
N GLN A 378 9.20 9.38 -14.06
CA GLN A 378 8.23 10.30 -14.63
C GLN A 378 7.09 10.50 -13.63
N VAL A 379 6.85 11.75 -13.23
CA VAL A 379 5.80 12.09 -12.26
C VAL A 379 4.84 13.06 -12.92
N GLU A 380 3.60 12.63 -13.18
CA GLU A 380 2.67 13.40 -14.02
C GLU A 380 1.20 13.17 -13.67
N GLY A 381 0.39 14.23 -13.78
CA GLY A 381 -1.06 14.19 -13.61
C GLY A 381 -1.51 13.99 -12.16
N ASN A 382 -0.64 14.07 -11.16
CA ASN A 382 -1.00 13.76 -9.77
C ASN A 382 -1.66 14.96 -9.05
N ILE A 383 -2.49 14.66 -8.05
CA ILE A 383 -2.89 15.60 -6.98
C ILE A 383 -2.15 15.19 -5.71
N ILE A 384 -1.35 16.10 -5.16
CA ILE A 384 -0.45 15.82 -4.04
C ILE A 384 -0.63 16.89 -2.97
N ASP A 385 -1.33 16.52 -1.91
CA ASP A 385 -1.28 17.24 -0.64
C ASP A 385 0.01 16.86 0.10
N GLY A 386 1.07 17.55 -0.29
CA GLY A 386 2.45 17.14 -0.12
C GLY A 386 3.26 17.64 -1.30
N ARG A 387 4.49 17.16 -1.48
CA ARG A 387 5.36 17.60 -2.59
C ARG A 387 6.00 16.43 -3.31
N VAL A 388 6.53 16.69 -4.50
CA VAL A 388 7.46 15.82 -5.20
C VAL A 388 8.90 16.24 -4.85
N ARG A 389 9.73 15.30 -4.38
CA ARG A 389 11.13 15.60 -4.01
C ARG A 389 12.10 14.52 -4.49
N ALA A 390 13.20 14.98 -5.08
CA ALA A 390 14.41 14.18 -5.27
C ALA A 390 15.27 14.21 -3.98
N ASP A 391 15.79 13.07 -3.56
CA ASP A 391 16.71 12.96 -2.42
C ASP A 391 17.94 12.13 -2.79
N ARG A 392 19.11 12.51 -2.24
CA ARG A 392 20.39 11.81 -2.45
C ARG A 392 20.70 11.45 -3.91
N GLY A 393 20.39 12.35 -4.85
CA GLY A 393 20.72 12.17 -6.27
C GLY A 393 19.65 11.47 -7.10
N GLY A 394 18.46 11.19 -6.57
CA GLY A 394 17.33 10.71 -7.37
C GLY A 394 16.95 11.68 -8.49
N ILE A 395 16.43 11.14 -9.59
CA ILE A 395 16.12 11.91 -10.80
C ILE A 395 14.61 11.97 -11.01
N ILE A 396 14.08 13.17 -11.19
CA ILE A 396 12.64 13.39 -11.41
C ILE A 396 12.45 14.09 -12.74
N HIS A 397 11.69 13.43 -13.62
CA HIS A 397 11.13 14.03 -14.83
C HIS A 397 9.70 14.47 -14.50
N ALA A 398 9.58 15.62 -13.82
CA ALA A 398 8.29 16.15 -13.42
C ALA A 398 7.55 16.72 -14.63
N GLY A 399 6.37 16.17 -14.88
CA GLY A 399 5.37 16.77 -15.76
C GLY A 399 4.40 17.64 -14.97
N ASP A 400 3.22 17.80 -15.55
CA ASP A 400 2.12 18.63 -15.02
C ASP A 400 1.45 17.96 -13.80
N ASN A 401 1.65 18.51 -12.59
CA ASN A 401 1.10 18.00 -11.32
C ASN A 401 0.56 19.15 -10.45
N LEU A 402 -0.42 18.85 -9.59
CA LEU A 402 -0.87 19.77 -8.54
C LEU A 402 -0.24 19.36 -7.20
N GLU A 403 0.73 20.13 -6.69
CA GLU A 403 1.41 19.85 -5.42
C GLU A 403 1.35 21.02 -4.41
N THR A 404 1.48 20.71 -3.13
CA THR A 404 1.58 21.71 -2.06
C THR A 404 3.04 21.95 -1.67
N GLY A 405 3.55 23.15 -1.92
CA GLY A 405 4.89 23.53 -1.46
C GLY A 405 5.02 23.52 0.07
N LEU A 406 6.23 23.24 0.58
CA LEU A 406 6.51 23.09 2.01
C LEU A 406 6.01 24.26 2.87
N THR A 407 6.27 25.50 2.45
CA THR A 407 5.87 26.69 3.22
C THR A 407 4.37 26.72 3.48
N ARG A 408 3.55 26.33 2.49
CA ARG A 408 2.09 26.25 2.65
C ARG A 408 1.70 25.15 3.62
N LEU A 409 2.33 23.97 3.53
CA LEU A 409 2.09 22.87 4.47
C LEU A 409 2.37 23.29 5.92
N PHE A 410 3.51 23.94 6.19
CA PHE A 410 3.83 24.44 7.53
C PHE A 410 2.92 25.57 8.02
N MET A 411 2.21 26.25 7.11
CA MET A 411 1.17 27.23 7.45
C MET A 411 -0.22 26.59 7.59
N GLY A 412 -0.34 25.26 7.49
CA GLY A 412 -1.63 24.55 7.51
C GLY A 412 -2.50 24.80 6.28
N SER A 413 -1.91 25.26 5.17
CA SER A 413 -2.60 25.53 3.92
C SER A 413 -2.52 24.32 2.99
N HIS A 414 -3.66 23.67 2.74
CA HIS A 414 -3.78 22.48 1.90
C HIS A 414 -4.73 22.69 0.70
N PRO A 415 -4.30 23.42 -0.35
CA PRO A 415 -5.18 23.74 -1.48
C PRO A 415 -5.67 22.50 -2.24
N GLN A 416 -4.89 21.42 -2.25
CA GLN A 416 -5.25 20.17 -2.90
C GLN A 416 -6.39 19.45 -2.18
N ARG A 417 -6.48 19.56 -0.84
CA ARG A 417 -7.64 19.06 -0.07
C ARG A 417 -8.91 19.82 -0.46
N ALA A 418 -8.81 21.13 -0.69
CA ALA A 418 -9.94 22.01 -1.03
C ALA A 418 -10.54 21.76 -2.43
N LEU A 419 -9.89 20.96 -3.28
CA LEU A 419 -10.45 20.52 -4.56
C LEU A 419 -11.64 19.56 -4.37
N PHE A 420 -11.70 18.87 -3.23
CA PHE A 420 -12.71 17.87 -2.90
C PHE A 420 -13.73 18.42 -1.90
N ARG A 421 -14.94 17.85 -1.90
CA ARG A 421 -16.00 18.22 -0.97
C ARG A 421 -15.58 17.97 0.48
N ASP A 422 -14.96 16.83 0.75
CA ASP A 422 -14.34 16.51 2.04
C ASP A 422 -13.20 15.49 1.88
N ALA A 423 -12.00 15.98 1.56
CA ALA A 423 -10.82 15.13 1.34
C ALA A 423 -10.44 14.28 2.56
N LEU A 424 -10.59 14.83 3.77
CA LEU A 424 -10.21 14.15 5.02
C LEU A 424 -11.31 13.19 5.49
N GLY A 425 -12.56 13.46 5.15
CA GLY A 425 -13.70 12.55 5.28
C GLY A 425 -13.78 11.48 4.18
N LEU A 426 -12.82 11.45 3.24
CA LEU A 426 -12.78 10.54 2.09
C LEU A 426 -13.95 10.73 1.09
N ASP A 427 -14.66 11.86 1.11
CA ASP A 427 -15.55 12.27 0.01
C ASP A 427 -14.75 13.05 -1.04
N LEU A 428 -14.30 12.30 -2.05
CA LEU A 428 -13.51 12.83 -3.17
C LEU A 428 -14.37 13.33 -4.33
N ALA A 429 -15.66 13.60 -4.11
CA ALA A 429 -16.42 14.39 -5.06
C ALA A 429 -15.78 15.79 -5.19
N TRP A 430 -15.70 16.33 -6.41
CA TRP A 430 -15.17 17.67 -6.62
C TRP A 430 -16.02 18.73 -5.91
N ALA A 431 -15.37 19.68 -5.23
CA ALA A 431 -16.05 20.81 -4.58
C ALA A 431 -16.59 21.82 -5.61
N GLY A 432 -15.96 21.87 -6.79
CA GLY A 432 -16.37 22.67 -7.94
C GLY A 432 -16.14 21.89 -9.24
N GLU A 433 -15.72 22.59 -10.29
CA GLU A 433 -15.31 21.93 -11.53
C GLU A 433 -14.06 21.07 -11.30
N ALA A 434 -14.02 19.89 -11.95
CA ALA A 434 -12.87 19.02 -11.89
C ALA A 434 -11.63 19.76 -12.43
N PRO A 435 -10.47 19.74 -11.74
CA PRO A 435 -9.27 20.36 -12.24
C PRO A 435 -8.76 19.56 -13.44
N ARG A 436 -8.85 20.13 -14.64
CA ARG A 436 -8.50 19.48 -15.92
C ARG A 436 -7.07 19.77 -16.32
N ARG A 437 -6.39 18.78 -16.89
CA ARG A 437 -5.05 18.93 -17.48
C ARG A 437 -5.13 19.68 -18.80
N VAL A 438 -4.26 20.68 -19.00
CA VAL A 438 -4.30 21.59 -20.16
C VAL A 438 -3.53 21.03 -21.37
N SER A 439 -2.44 20.29 -21.14
CA SER A 439 -1.47 19.91 -22.19
C SER A 439 -1.43 18.41 -22.54
N ALA A 440 -2.36 17.61 -22.02
CA ALA A 440 -2.30 16.17 -22.23
C ALA A 440 -3.02 15.79 -23.52
N ALA A 441 -2.30 15.72 -24.64
CA ALA A 441 -2.60 14.65 -25.60
C ALA A 441 -2.17 13.35 -24.90
N GLU A 442 -3.02 12.84 -24.00
CA GLU A 442 -2.82 11.51 -23.45
C GLU A 442 -2.68 10.54 -24.62
N PRO A 443 -1.78 9.54 -24.56
CA PRO A 443 -1.79 8.45 -25.53
C PRO A 443 -3.22 7.89 -25.63
N ALA A 444 -3.61 7.37 -26.79
CA ALA A 444 -4.97 6.84 -27.04
C ALA A 444 -5.44 5.75 -26.03
N ALA A 445 -4.55 5.29 -25.14
CA ALA A 445 -4.80 4.36 -24.04
C ALA A 445 -4.34 4.94 -22.68
N ALA A 446 -4.89 6.09 -22.27
CA ALA A 446 -4.76 6.60 -20.90
C ALA A 446 -5.18 5.52 -19.87
N PRO A 447 -4.48 5.38 -18.74
CA PRO A 447 -4.87 4.42 -17.72
C PRO A 447 -6.25 4.77 -17.16
N ALA A 448 -7.04 3.74 -16.86
CA ALA A 448 -8.33 3.94 -16.18
C ALA A 448 -8.13 4.69 -14.85
N ASP A 449 -9.13 5.47 -14.46
CA ASP A 449 -9.18 6.14 -13.16
C ASP A 449 -9.36 5.11 -12.02
N LEU A 450 -9.33 5.58 -10.77
CA LEU A 450 -9.52 4.79 -9.55
C LEU A 450 -10.79 3.95 -9.59
N CYS A 451 -11.84 4.48 -10.23
CA CYS A 451 -13.14 3.83 -10.36
C CYS A 451 -13.20 2.80 -11.49
N GLY A 452 -12.09 2.59 -12.21
CA GLY A 452 -12.01 1.70 -13.36
C GLY A 452 -12.67 2.27 -14.62
N LYS A 453 -12.87 3.59 -14.69
CA LYS A 453 -13.45 4.26 -15.86
C LYS A 453 -12.37 4.83 -16.76
N SER A 454 -12.62 4.81 -18.06
CA SER A 454 -11.76 5.47 -19.04
C SER A 454 -11.75 6.98 -18.81
N ARG A 455 -10.57 7.57 -19.01
CA ARG A 455 -10.40 9.02 -18.91
C ARG A 455 -10.73 9.71 -20.24
N PRO A 456 -11.28 10.93 -20.22
CA PRO A 456 -11.48 11.73 -21.43
C PRO A 456 -10.14 12.26 -21.96
N ALA A 457 -10.15 12.88 -23.15
CA ALA A 457 -8.95 13.45 -23.77
C ALA A 457 -8.24 14.50 -22.90
N GLN A 458 -9.01 15.29 -22.14
CA GLN A 458 -8.50 16.17 -21.08
C GLN A 458 -8.85 15.57 -19.72
N PRO A 459 -8.03 14.65 -19.19
CA PRO A 459 -8.29 14.02 -17.90
C PRO A 459 -8.28 15.04 -16.76
N ALA A 460 -8.99 14.73 -15.68
CA ALA A 460 -8.79 15.43 -14.42
C ALA A 460 -7.43 15.06 -13.83
N TYR A 461 -6.82 15.96 -13.06
CA TYR A 461 -5.67 15.58 -12.22
C TYR A 461 -6.11 14.56 -11.17
N GLY A 462 -5.18 13.69 -10.79
CA GLY A 462 -5.33 12.73 -9.72
C GLY A 462 -6.12 11.48 -10.11
N ALA A 463 -6.49 10.73 -9.10
CA ALA A 463 -6.95 9.36 -9.24
C ALA A 463 -8.37 9.24 -9.80
N VAL A 464 -9.20 10.27 -9.75
CA VAL A 464 -10.64 10.15 -9.97
C VAL A 464 -11.10 11.09 -11.08
N GLU A 465 -11.91 10.62 -12.02
CA GLU A 465 -12.65 11.52 -12.94
C GLU A 465 -13.99 11.93 -12.33
N ASN A 466 -14.74 10.94 -11.82
CA ASN A 466 -16.02 11.12 -11.16
C ASN A 466 -16.15 10.17 -9.97
N PHE A 467 -16.08 10.71 -8.76
CA PHE A 467 -16.08 9.92 -7.53
C PHE A 467 -17.34 9.08 -7.32
N ALA A 468 -18.50 9.52 -7.83
CA ALA A 468 -19.72 8.72 -7.75
C ALA A 468 -19.61 7.38 -8.49
N ALA A 469 -18.70 7.26 -9.47
CA ALA A 469 -18.44 6.00 -10.17
C ALA A 469 -17.58 5.01 -9.34
N CYS A 470 -16.90 5.50 -8.29
CA CYS A 470 -16.13 4.69 -7.35
C CYS A 470 -17.00 4.11 -6.23
N LEU A 471 -18.27 4.54 -6.13
CA LEU A 471 -19.19 4.08 -5.10
C LEU A 471 -20.01 2.89 -5.62
N LYS A 472 -20.28 1.94 -4.72
CA LYS A 472 -21.27 0.87 -4.92
C LYS A 472 -22.62 1.52 -5.16
N ARG A 473 -23.31 1.03 -6.18
CA ARG A 473 -24.69 1.43 -6.47
C ARG A 473 -25.68 0.60 -5.67
#